data_AF-A0A6I9NIC2-F1
#
_entry.id   AF-A0A6I9NIC2-F1
#
_cell.length_a   1.000
_cell.length_b   1.000
_cell.length_c   1.000
_cell.angle_alpha   90.00
_cell.angle_beta   90.00
_cell.angle_gamma   90.00
#
_symmetry.space_group_name_H-M   'P 1'
#
loop_
_entity.id
_entity.type
_entity.pdbx_description
1 polymer ?
#
loop_
_entity_poly.entity_id
_entity_poly.type
_entity_poly.pdbx_seq_one_letter_code
_entity_poly.pdbx_strand_id
1 'polypeptide(L)'
;LDSQFSLTRAQRVRAAMFPETLVEEEAAMPVQSDPSQQSNVQRLAEPSHLLKNAIVHLINYQDDAELATRAVPELTKLLADDDPVVVNKAVMIVNQLTRKEASRRVLVQSHTIVGAVVRAMTTAADVETARCAASVLHCLSHQREGLLAIFKSVGIPALVRMLR
;
A
#
# COMPACT_ATOMS: atom_id res chain seq x y z
N LEU A 1 40.81 47.39 23.98
CA LEU A 1 40.25 46.19 24.63
C LEU A 1 38.75 46.03 24.31
N ASP A 2 38.19 46.79 23.36
CA ASP A 2 36.73 46.91 23.18
C ASP A 2 36.15 46.24 21.93
N SER A 3 36.95 45.53 21.14
CA SER A 3 36.51 44.90 19.88
C SER A 3 35.97 43.48 20.01
N GLN A 4 36.10 42.82 21.18
CA GLN A 4 35.60 41.45 21.38
C GLN A 4 34.09 41.37 21.69
N PHE A 5 33.45 42.48 22.07
CA PHE A 5 32.05 42.48 22.51
C PHE A 5 31.02 42.54 21.37
N SER A 6 31.45 42.82 20.13
CA SER A 6 30.57 42.84 18.95
C SER A 6 30.43 41.49 18.25
N LEU A 7 31.19 40.46 18.66
CA LEU A 7 31.21 39.17 17.99
C LEU A 7 30.13 38.24 18.53
N THR A 8 29.35 37.64 17.62
CA THR A 8 28.40 36.58 17.94
C THR A 8 29.12 35.35 18.48
N ARG A 9 28.42 34.51 19.25
CA ARG A 9 28.99 33.27 19.83
C ARG A 9 29.65 32.39 18.76
N ALA A 10 29.07 32.29 17.57
CA ALA A 10 29.61 31.53 16.45
C ALA A 10 30.96 32.08 15.95
N GLN A 11 31.10 33.41 15.86
CA GLN A 11 32.35 34.06 15.46
C GLN A 11 33.46 33.86 16.50
N ARG A 12 33.13 33.92 17.80
CA ARG A 12 34.11 33.65 18.87
C ARG A 12 34.62 32.21 18.87
N VAL A 13 33.71 31.24 18.65
CA VAL A 13 34.09 29.81 18.56
C VAL A 13 34.95 29.56 17.33
N ARG A 14 34.62 30.16 16.19
CA ARG A 14 35.44 30.04 14.97
C ARG A 14 36.85 30.60 15.17
N ALA A 15 36.99 31.79 15.77
CA ALA A 15 38.28 32.41 16.04
C ALA A 15 39.16 31.60 17.00
N ALA A 16 38.57 30.90 17.97
CA ALA A 16 39.30 30.05 18.91
C ALA A 16 39.74 28.70 18.29
N MET A 17 38.98 28.17 17.33
CA MET A 17 39.26 26.86 16.72
C MET A 17 40.15 26.96 15.48
N PHE A 18 40.12 28.09 14.77
CA PHE A 18 40.86 28.30 13.51
C PHE A 18 41.44 29.73 13.44
N PRO A 19 42.48 30.05 14.22
CA PRO A 19 43.04 31.40 14.32
C PRO A 19 43.73 31.87 13.02
N GLU A 20 44.16 30.95 12.16
CA GLU A 20 44.86 31.22 10.90
C GLU A 20 43.94 31.76 9.78
N THR A 21 42.62 31.76 9.96
CA THR A 21 41.65 32.25 8.95
C THR A 21 41.33 33.74 9.07
N LEU A 22 42.09 34.50 9.88
CA LEU A 22 41.82 35.91 10.20
C LEU A 22 42.75 36.90 9.48
N VAL A 23 43.55 36.44 8.51
CA VAL A 23 44.38 37.33 7.70
C VAL A 23 43.65 37.64 6.39
N GLU A 24 43.41 38.93 6.24
CA GLU A 24 42.98 39.65 5.04
C GLU A 24 41.54 39.43 4.57
N GLU A 25 40.95 40.56 4.20
CA GLU A 25 39.62 40.77 3.65
C GLU A 25 39.41 40.05 2.31
N GLU A 26 39.61 38.73 2.25
CA GLU A 26 38.95 37.93 1.22
C GLU A 26 37.50 37.83 1.64
N ALA A 27 36.72 38.74 1.05
CA ALA A 27 35.28 38.71 0.97
C ALA A 27 34.79 37.30 1.23
N ALA A 28 34.21 37.07 2.42
CA ALA A 28 33.40 35.89 2.65
C ALA A 28 32.45 35.88 1.47
N MET A 29 32.69 35.01 0.48
CA MET A 29 31.85 34.96 -0.72
C MET A 29 30.46 34.87 -0.14
N PRO A 30 29.62 35.91 -0.32
CA PRO A 30 28.25 35.75 0.08
C PRO A 30 27.85 34.58 -0.81
N VAL A 31 27.48 33.46 -0.19
CA VAL A 31 26.64 32.50 -0.90
C VAL A 31 25.40 33.32 -1.20
N GLN A 32 25.43 34.04 -2.32
CA GLN A 32 24.29 34.66 -2.94
C GLN A 32 23.52 33.46 -3.48
N SER A 33 22.93 32.71 -2.55
CA SER A 33 21.76 31.91 -2.84
C SER A 33 20.74 32.95 -3.28
N ASP A 34 20.70 33.18 -4.58
CA ASP A 34 19.58 33.84 -5.24
C ASP A 34 18.32 33.22 -4.62
N PRO A 35 17.48 33.98 -3.92
CA PRO A 35 16.31 33.43 -3.22
C PRO A 35 15.32 32.76 -4.18
N SER A 36 15.49 32.95 -5.50
CA SER A 36 14.77 32.22 -6.54
C SER A 36 15.36 30.84 -6.87
N GLN A 37 16.61 30.54 -6.49
CA GLN A 37 17.27 29.26 -6.75
C GLN A 37 17.13 28.29 -5.57
N GLN A 38 16.45 27.17 -5.82
CA GLN A 38 16.34 26.09 -4.87
C GLN A 38 17.69 25.40 -4.64
N SER A 39 18.04 25.18 -3.37
CA SER A 39 19.22 24.40 -3.00
C SER A 39 19.13 22.96 -3.55
N ASN A 40 20.27 22.29 -3.72
CA ASN A 40 20.30 20.89 -4.13
C ASN A 40 19.46 20.00 -3.19
N VAL A 41 19.49 20.30 -1.88
CA VAL A 41 18.69 19.59 -0.88
C VAL A 41 17.19 19.79 -1.11
N GLN A 42 16.76 21.01 -1.46
CA GLN A 42 15.36 21.31 -1.75
C GLN A 42 14.88 20.58 -3.02
N ARG A 43 15.73 20.51 -4.05
CA ARG A 43 15.44 19.78 -5.29
C ARG A 43 15.36 18.26 -5.08
N LEU A 44 16.15 17.70 -4.16
CA LEU A 44 16.14 16.27 -3.87
C LEU A 44 15.02 15.84 -2.91
N ALA A 45 14.38 16.76 -2.20
CA ALA A 45 13.37 16.43 -1.19
C ALA A 45 12.18 15.65 -1.77
N GLU A 46 11.61 16.10 -2.89
CA GLU A 46 10.49 15.41 -3.55
C GLU A 46 10.85 14.03 -4.13
N PRO A 47 11.88 13.88 -4.99
CA PRO A 47 12.21 12.58 -5.56
C PRO A 47 12.69 11.57 -4.49
N SER A 48 13.33 12.02 -3.41
CA SER A 48 13.69 11.13 -2.29
C SER A 48 12.47 10.67 -1.49
N HIS A 49 11.46 11.53 -1.32
CA HIS A 49 10.19 11.15 -0.70
C HIS A 49 9.39 10.16 -1.56
N LEU A 50 9.34 10.39 -2.88
CA LEU A 50 8.71 9.45 -3.82
C LEU A 50 9.40 8.09 -3.79
N LEU A 51 10.74 8.05 -3.79
CA LEU A 51 11.50 6.81 -3.69
C LEU A 51 11.22 6.09 -2.38
N LYS A 52 11.22 6.80 -1.25
CA LYS A 52 10.88 6.23 0.06
C LYS A 52 9.48 5.59 0.04
N ASN A 53 8.49 6.30 -0.49
CA ASN A 53 7.12 5.79 -0.59
C ASN A 53 7.03 4.57 -1.49
N ALA A 54 7.70 4.59 -2.65
CA ALA A 54 7.73 3.46 -3.57
C ALA A 54 8.32 2.19 -2.91
N ILE A 55 9.39 2.34 -2.12
CA ILE A 55 9.98 1.22 -1.36
C ILE A 55 8.99 0.68 -0.33
N VAL A 56 8.32 1.54 0.43
CA VAL A 56 7.31 1.12 1.42
C VAL A 56 6.15 0.39 0.72
N HIS A 57 5.66 0.90 -0.40
CA HIS A 57 4.63 0.22 -1.17
C HIS A 57 5.08 -1.14 -1.69
N LEU A 58 6.33 -1.29 -2.12
CA LEU A 58 6.87 -2.55 -2.60
C LEU A 58 6.94 -3.60 -1.48
N ILE A 59 7.39 -3.21 -0.28
CA ILE A 59 7.42 -4.08 0.90
C ILE A 59 6.00 -4.53 1.26
N ASN A 60 5.08 -3.58 1.40
CA ASN A 60 3.69 -3.89 1.73
C ASN A 60 3.03 -4.78 0.67
N TYR A 61 3.36 -4.57 -0.62
CA TYR A 61 2.84 -5.40 -1.70
C TYR A 61 3.32 -6.85 -1.57
N GLN A 62 4.59 -7.05 -1.25
CA GLN A 62 5.15 -8.38 -1.04
C GLN A 62 4.50 -9.07 0.17
N ASP A 63 4.43 -8.36 1.30
CA ASP A 63 3.83 -8.87 2.54
C ASP A 63 2.35 -9.24 2.34
N ASP A 64 1.59 -8.40 1.65
CA ASP A 64 0.18 -8.65 1.34
C ASP A 64 -0.05 -9.85 0.42
N ALA A 65 0.88 -10.11 -0.52
CA ALA A 65 0.84 -11.31 -1.37
C ALA A 65 1.17 -12.57 -0.57
N GLU A 66 2.20 -12.54 0.27
CA GLU A 66 2.60 -13.69 1.09
C GLU A 66 1.50 -14.04 2.10
N LEU A 67 0.96 -13.03 2.80
CA LEU A 67 -0.13 -13.20 3.74
C LEU A 67 -1.35 -13.85 3.06
N ALA A 68 -1.75 -13.34 1.89
CA ALA A 68 -2.87 -13.91 1.15
C ALA A 68 -2.59 -15.35 0.72
N THR A 69 -1.38 -15.65 0.24
CA THR A 69 -0.98 -17.00 -0.20
C THR A 69 -1.12 -18.00 0.95
N ARG A 70 -0.71 -17.60 2.16
CA ARG A 70 -0.84 -18.43 3.38
C ARG A 70 -2.28 -18.55 3.88
N ALA A 71 -3.09 -17.49 3.70
CA ALA A 71 -4.47 -17.46 4.18
C ALA A 71 -5.46 -18.19 3.26
N VAL A 72 -5.20 -18.24 1.95
CA VAL A 72 -6.13 -18.83 0.95
C VAL A 72 -6.61 -20.24 1.32
N PRO A 73 -5.74 -21.21 1.73
CA PRO A 73 -6.20 -22.55 2.07
C PRO A 73 -7.19 -22.55 3.23
N GLU A 74 -6.93 -21.76 4.26
CA GLU A 74 -7.78 -21.71 5.45
C GLU A 74 -9.09 -20.97 5.18
N LEU A 75 -9.04 -19.84 4.46
CA LEU A 75 -10.24 -19.13 4.02
C LEU A 75 -11.12 -20.00 3.12
N THR A 76 -10.52 -20.85 2.27
CA THR A 76 -11.26 -21.79 1.43
C THR A 76 -12.02 -22.83 2.27
N LYS A 77 -11.42 -23.33 3.36
CA LYS A 77 -12.10 -24.24 4.29
C LYS A 77 -13.25 -23.55 5.02
N LEU A 78 -13.02 -22.35 5.54
CA LEU A 78 -14.05 -21.59 6.26
C LEU A 78 -15.23 -21.20 5.36
N LEU A 79 -14.99 -20.94 4.07
CA LEU A 79 -16.05 -20.73 3.08
C LEU A 79 -16.85 -22.00 2.74
N ALA A 80 -16.32 -23.17 3.07
CA ALA A 80 -16.98 -24.46 2.88
C ALA A 80 -17.63 -25.00 4.16
N ASP A 81 -17.60 -24.23 5.25
CA ASP A 81 -18.21 -24.59 6.53
C ASP A 81 -19.74 -24.69 6.42
N ASP A 82 -20.34 -25.51 7.29
CA ASP A 82 -21.79 -25.68 7.37
C ASP A 82 -22.46 -24.56 8.17
N ASP A 83 -21.71 -23.88 9.06
CA ASP A 83 -22.21 -22.74 9.82
C ASP A 83 -22.25 -21.48 8.94
N PRO A 84 -23.45 -20.93 8.65
CA PRO A 84 -23.59 -19.72 7.83
C PRO A 84 -22.87 -18.51 8.44
N VAL A 85 -22.68 -18.45 9.76
CA VAL A 85 -21.95 -17.37 10.43
C VAL A 85 -20.45 -17.45 10.14
N VAL A 86 -19.89 -18.66 10.07
CA VAL A 86 -18.48 -18.87 9.70
C VAL A 86 -18.26 -18.47 8.24
N VAL A 87 -19.16 -18.90 7.35
CA VAL A 87 -19.11 -18.54 5.92
C VAL A 87 -19.20 -17.03 5.73
N ASN A 88 -20.12 -16.35 6.43
CA ASN A 88 -20.25 -14.88 6.38
C ASN A 88 -18.92 -14.18 6.75
N LYS A 89 -18.32 -14.55 7.89
CA LYS A 89 -17.04 -13.99 8.33
C LYS A 89 -15.92 -14.26 7.33
N ALA A 90 -15.85 -15.47 6.79
CA ALA A 90 -14.85 -15.83 5.79
C ALA A 90 -14.99 -14.99 4.52
N VAL A 91 -16.21 -14.83 4.00
CA VAL A 91 -16.50 -13.96 2.84
C VAL A 91 -16.08 -12.51 3.12
N MET A 92 -16.38 -11.98 4.33
CA MET A 92 -15.96 -10.62 4.70
C MET A 92 -14.45 -10.45 4.69
N ILE A 93 -13.70 -11.42 5.21
CA ILE A 93 -12.22 -11.38 5.20
C ILE A 93 -11.71 -11.43 3.76
N VAL A 94 -12.26 -12.32 2.92
CA VAL A 94 -11.90 -12.37 1.49
C VAL A 94 -12.19 -11.05 0.79
N ASN A 95 -13.32 -10.39 1.08
CA ASN A 95 -13.67 -9.08 0.53
C ASN A 95 -12.79 -7.94 1.04
N GLN A 96 -12.14 -8.08 2.19
CA GLN A 96 -11.11 -7.14 2.62
C GLN A 96 -9.82 -7.36 1.84
N LEU A 97 -9.43 -8.62 1.60
CA LEU A 97 -8.24 -8.95 0.82
C LEU A 97 -8.35 -8.48 -0.64
N THR A 98 -9.54 -8.48 -1.26
CA THR A 98 -9.70 -7.96 -2.63
C THR A 98 -9.36 -6.48 -2.78
N ARG A 99 -9.35 -5.69 -1.70
CA ARG A 99 -9.00 -4.26 -1.72
C ARG A 99 -7.51 -4.03 -1.89
N LYS A 100 -6.68 -4.99 -1.48
CA LYS A 100 -5.22 -4.96 -1.61
C LYS A 100 -4.84 -5.57 -2.95
N GLU A 101 -4.11 -4.82 -3.80
CA GLU A 101 -3.80 -5.30 -5.15
C GLU A 101 -3.05 -6.63 -5.14
N ALA A 102 -2.03 -6.76 -4.28
CA ALA A 102 -1.21 -7.96 -4.19
C ALA A 102 -2.04 -9.18 -3.76
N SER A 103 -2.82 -9.05 -2.69
CA SER A 103 -3.72 -10.10 -2.23
C SER A 103 -4.77 -10.46 -3.28
N ARG A 104 -5.35 -9.46 -3.97
CA ARG A 104 -6.31 -9.69 -5.06
C ARG A 104 -5.71 -10.54 -6.18
N ARG A 105 -4.45 -10.29 -6.57
CA ARG A 105 -3.78 -11.11 -7.59
C ARG A 105 -3.65 -12.58 -7.16
N VAL A 106 -3.33 -12.82 -5.89
CA VAL A 106 -3.26 -14.19 -5.33
C VAL A 106 -4.64 -14.86 -5.35
N LEU A 107 -5.70 -14.14 -4.95
CA LEU A 107 -7.07 -14.65 -4.95
C LEU A 107 -7.52 -15.07 -6.36
N VAL A 108 -7.23 -14.25 -7.38
CA VAL A 108 -7.59 -14.54 -8.77
C VAL A 108 -6.93 -15.81 -9.30
N GLN A 109 -5.70 -16.10 -8.87
CA GLN A 109 -4.99 -17.31 -9.28
C GLN A 109 -5.56 -18.60 -8.65
N SER A 110 -6.22 -18.47 -7.49
CA SER A 110 -6.81 -19.59 -6.77
C SER A 110 -8.22 -19.91 -7.28
N HIS A 111 -8.34 -20.93 -8.13
CA HIS A 111 -9.66 -21.35 -8.64
C HIS A 111 -10.56 -21.88 -7.52
N THR A 112 -9.98 -22.49 -6.49
CA THR A 112 -10.72 -23.05 -5.34
C THR A 112 -11.40 -21.97 -4.52
N ILE A 113 -10.71 -20.85 -4.24
CA ILE A 113 -11.33 -19.76 -3.46
C ILE A 113 -12.41 -19.05 -4.28
N VAL A 114 -12.20 -18.86 -5.58
CA VAL A 114 -13.24 -18.27 -6.46
C VAL A 114 -14.48 -19.16 -6.50
N GLY A 115 -14.30 -20.49 -6.63
CA GLY A 115 -15.41 -21.44 -6.56
C GLY A 115 -16.13 -21.45 -5.22
N ALA A 116 -15.37 -21.36 -4.11
CA ALA A 116 -15.94 -21.27 -2.77
C ALA A 116 -16.76 -19.98 -2.57
N VAL A 117 -16.29 -18.84 -3.08
CA VAL A 117 -17.04 -17.57 -3.06
C VAL A 117 -18.30 -17.65 -3.92
N VAL A 118 -18.23 -18.23 -5.12
CA VAL A 118 -19.42 -18.45 -5.97
C VAL A 118 -20.45 -19.31 -5.24
N ARG A 119 -20.02 -20.40 -4.59
CA ARG A 119 -20.91 -21.23 -3.75
C ARG A 119 -21.53 -20.42 -2.62
N ALA A 120 -20.71 -19.73 -1.82
CA ALA A 120 -21.17 -18.92 -0.70
C ALA A 120 -22.19 -17.86 -1.12
N MET A 121 -22.03 -17.24 -2.29
CA MET A 121 -23.02 -16.32 -2.85
C MET A 121 -24.37 -17.00 -3.13
N THR A 122 -24.35 -18.23 -3.65
CA THR A 122 -25.57 -18.96 -4.03
C THR A 122 -26.29 -19.65 -2.88
N THR A 123 -25.56 -19.99 -1.82
CA THR A 123 -26.08 -20.69 -0.63
C THR A 123 -26.18 -19.77 0.59
N ALA A 124 -25.95 -18.46 0.41
CA ALA A 124 -26.04 -17.48 1.46
C ALA A 124 -27.41 -17.54 2.16
N ALA A 125 -27.39 -17.61 3.49
CA ALA A 125 -28.60 -17.56 4.30
C ALA A 125 -29.23 -16.15 4.37
N ASP A 126 -28.42 -15.13 4.11
CA ASP A 126 -28.79 -13.72 4.22
C ASP A 126 -28.25 -12.88 3.04
N VAL A 127 -28.91 -11.74 2.81
CA VAL A 127 -28.61 -10.83 1.70
C VAL A 127 -27.23 -10.16 1.86
N GLU A 128 -26.76 -9.93 3.08
CA GLU A 128 -25.46 -9.30 3.34
C GLU A 128 -24.32 -10.20 2.86
N THR A 129 -24.39 -11.50 3.19
CA THR A 129 -23.42 -12.51 2.75
C THR A 129 -23.39 -12.63 1.22
N ALA A 130 -24.57 -12.72 0.59
CA ALA A 130 -24.69 -12.80 -0.86
C ALA A 130 -24.07 -11.56 -1.54
N ARG A 131 -24.37 -10.35 -1.04
CA ARG A 131 -23.80 -9.11 -1.57
C ARG A 131 -22.30 -9.02 -1.35
N CYS A 132 -21.81 -9.45 -0.19
CA CYS A 132 -20.38 -9.42 0.10
C CYS A 132 -19.61 -10.38 -0.84
N ALA A 133 -20.15 -11.56 -1.09
CA ALA A 133 -19.59 -12.50 -2.07
C ALA A 133 -19.67 -11.94 -3.49
N ALA A 134 -20.78 -11.31 -3.88
CA ALA A 134 -20.89 -10.62 -5.17
C ALA A 134 -19.88 -9.47 -5.31
N SER A 135 -19.62 -8.71 -4.24
CA SER A 135 -18.57 -7.68 -4.19
C SER A 135 -17.19 -8.27 -4.44
N VAL A 136 -16.88 -9.43 -3.85
CA VAL A 136 -15.63 -10.15 -4.13
C VAL A 136 -15.52 -10.44 -5.62
N LEU A 137 -16.54 -11.10 -6.20
CA LEU A 137 -16.54 -11.45 -7.62
C LEU A 137 -16.43 -10.22 -8.53
N HIS A 138 -17.10 -9.12 -8.17
CA HIS A 138 -16.98 -7.84 -8.88
C HIS A 138 -15.54 -7.33 -8.85
N CYS A 139 -14.87 -7.32 -7.69
CA CYS A 139 -13.47 -6.92 -7.60
C CYS A 139 -12.55 -7.80 -8.46
N LEU A 140 -12.79 -9.11 -8.51
CA LEU A 140 -12.00 -10.03 -9.33
C LEU A 140 -12.26 -9.85 -10.83
N SER A 141 -13.48 -9.44 -11.21
CA SER A 141 -13.89 -9.27 -12.62
C SER A 141 -13.14 -8.17 -13.37
N HIS A 142 -12.46 -7.25 -12.67
CA HIS A 142 -11.61 -6.23 -13.29
C HIS A 142 -10.33 -6.80 -13.92
N GLN A 143 -10.03 -8.07 -13.74
CA GLN A 143 -8.89 -8.76 -14.33
C GLN A 143 -9.35 -9.88 -15.25
N ARG A 144 -8.66 -10.08 -16.38
CA ARG A 144 -8.98 -11.12 -17.36
C ARG A 144 -8.97 -12.51 -16.73
N GLU A 145 -7.96 -12.77 -15.90
CA GLU A 145 -7.81 -14.02 -15.17
C GLU A 145 -8.96 -14.22 -14.18
N GLY A 146 -9.44 -13.14 -13.55
CA GLY A 146 -10.58 -13.18 -12.64
C GLY A 146 -11.88 -13.50 -13.36
N LEU A 147 -12.13 -12.89 -14.52
CA LEU A 147 -13.26 -13.25 -15.38
C LEU A 147 -13.21 -14.73 -15.79
N LEU A 148 -12.02 -15.23 -16.18
CA LEU A 148 -11.83 -16.63 -16.54
C LEU A 148 -12.07 -17.58 -15.35
N ALA A 149 -11.58 -17.22 -14.16
CA ALA A 149 -11.78 -18.00 -12.94
C ALA A 149 -13.28 -18.06 -12.57
N ILE A 150 -13.98 -16.91 -12.61
CA ILE A 150 -15.43 -16.84 -12.37
C ILE A 150 -16.19 -17.71 -13.37
N PHE A 151 -15.83 -17.65 -14.66
CA PHE A 151 -16.44 -18.48 -15.70
C PHE A 151 -16.24 -19.98 -15.42
N LYS A 152 -15.01 -20.41 -15.14
CA LYS A 152 -14.67 -21.82 -14.85
C LYS A 152 -15.34 -22.33 -13.58
N SER A 153 -15.61 -21.47 -12.61
CA SER A 153 -16.28 -21.80 -11.36
C SER A 153 -17.82 -21.75 -11.43
N VAL A 154 -18.39 -21.76 -12.63
CA VAL A 154 -19.86 -21.69 -12.85
C VAL A 154 -20.47 -20.41 -12.23
N GLY A 155 -19.71 -19.31 -12.25
CA GLY A 155 -20.12 -18.04 -11.66
C GLY A 155 -21.23 -17.33 -12.44
N ILE A 156 -21.33 -17.52 -13.77
CA ILE A 156 -22.35 -16.84 -14.59
C ILE A 156 -23.78 -17.26 -14.17
N PRO A 157 -24.14 -18.57 -14.11
CA PRO A 157 -25.45 -18.98 -13.61
C PRO A 157 -25.76 -18.48 -12.19
N ALA A 158 -24.73 -18.41 -11.33
CA ALA A 158 -24.86 -17.88 -9.98
C ALA A 158 -25.20 -16.38 -9.97
N LEU A 159 -24.49 -15.57 -10.74
CA LEU A 159 -24.74 -14.14 -10.88
C LEU A 159 -26.12 -13.85 -11.49
N VAL A 160 -26.53 -14.62 -12.50
CA VAL A 160 -27.88 -14.48 -13.10
C VAL A 160 -28.98 -14.77 -12.06
N ARG A 161 -28.78 -15.73 -11.16
CA ARG A 161 -29.73 -16.00 -10.06
C ARG A 161 -29.88 -14.82 -9.09
N MET A 162 -28.87 -13.95 -8.98
CA MET A 162 -28.91 -12.76 -8.11
C MET A 162 -29.69 -11.58 -8.71
N LEU A 163 -30.14 -11.68 -9.96
CA LEU A 163 -30.94 -10.65 -10.62
C LEU A 163 -32.46 -10.84 -10.40
N ARG A 164 -32.86 -11.88 -9.67
CA ARG A 164 -34.24 -12.20 -9.35
C ARG A 164 -34.58 -11.69 -7.96
#